data_AF-A0A068SFW2-F1
#
_entry.id   AF-A0A068SFW2-F1
#
_cell.length_a   1.000
_cell.length_b   1.000
_cell.length_c   1.000
_cell.angle_alpha   90.00
_cell.angle_beta   90.00
_cell.angle_gamma   90.00
#
_symmetry.space_group_name_H-M   'P 1'
#
loop_
_entity.id
_entity.type
_entity.pdbx_description
1 polymer ?
#
loop_
_entity_poly.entity_id
_entity_poly.type
_entity_poly.pdbx_seq_one_letter_code
_entity_poly.pdbx_strand_id
1 'polypeptide(L)' 'MISNMLARSAMRSRVASRQVMRSDLYHFENSNGQNIPFKTTNRVGLAVKMTLFLGLGFGAPFLGAAWQFHKAG' A
#
# COMPACT_ATOMS: atom_id res chain seq x y z
N MET A 1 14.67 -36.83 24.48
CA MET A 1 13.23 -36.62 24.20
C MET A 1 12.88 -35.16 23.86
N ILE A 2 13.46 -34.17 24.56
CA ILE A 2 13.20 -32.73 24.34
C ILE A 2 13.60 -32.25 22.93
N SER A 3 14.75 -32.70 22.42
CA SER A 3 15.26 -32.38 21.08
C SER A 3 14.31 -32.80 19.95
N ASN A 4 13.60 -33.93 20.11
CA ASN A 4 12.65 -34.42 19.11
C ASN A 4 11.34 -33.60 19.12
N MET A 5 10.94 -33.07 20.28
CA MET A 5 9.83 -32.11 20.38
C MET A 5 10.21 -30.76 19.75
N LEU A 6 11.39 -30.23 20.07
CA LEU A 6 11.86 -28.95 19.52
C LEU A 6 12.01 -29.00 17.99
N ALA A 7 12.55 -30.10 17.44
CA ALA A 7 12.65 -30.30 16.00
C ALA A 7 11.27 -30.36 15.32
N ARG A 8 10.28 -31.06 15.92
CA ARG A 8 8.91 -31.08 15.40
C ARG A 8 8.24 -29.71 15.49
N SER A 9 8.45 -28.97 16.58
CA SER A 9 7.92 -27.61 16.75
C SER A 9 8.51 -26.64 15.74
N ALA A 10 9.82 -26.70 15.49
CA ALA A 10 10.49 -25.87 14.49
C ALA A 10 10.07 -26.20 13.04
N MET A 11 9.80 -27.48 12.73
CA MET A 11 9.26 -27.85 11.43
C MET A 11 7.81 -27.39 11.25
N ARG A 12 6.96 -27.52 12.29
CA ARG A 12 5.57 -27.06 12.24
C ARG A 12 5.46 -25.53 12.17
N SER A 13 6.34 -24.78 12.85
CA SER A 13 6.34 -23.32 12.78
C SER A 13 6.69 -22.80 11.37
N ARG A 14 7.62 -23.47 10.68
CA ARG A 14 7.99 -23.14 9.29
C ARG A 14 6.89 -23.47 8.28
N VAL A 15 6.12 -24.52 8.51
CA VAL A 15 4.97 -24.87 7.66
C VAL A 15 3.83 -23.87 7.87
N ALA A 16 3.51 -23.53 9.13
CA ALA A 16 2.50 -22.54 9.45
C ALA A 16 2.85 -21.14 8.91
N SER A 17 4.11 -20.71 9.00
CA SER A 17 4.54 -19.40 8.48
C SER A 17 4.49 -19.31 6.95
N ARG A 18 4.80 -20.40 6.24
CA ARG A 18 4.63 -20.46 4.77
C ARG A 18 3.17 -20.44 4.34
N GLN A 19 2.27 -21.01 5.14
CA GLN A 19 0.83 -21.00 4.86
C GLN A 19 0.23 -19.61 4.97
N VAL A 20 0.77 -18.72 5.82
CA VAL A 20 0.36 -17.31 5.90
C VAL A 20 0.81 -16.51 4.68
N MET A 21 2.00 -16.79 4.11
CA MET A 21 2.47 -16.11 2.89
C MET A 21 1.73 -16.55 1.61
N ARG A 22 1.06 -17.70 1.63
CA ARG A 22 0.20 -18.22 0.54
C ARG A 22 -1.22 -18.49 1.03
N SER A 23 -1.69 -17.71 2.00
CA SER A 23 -3.03 -17.90 2.51
C SER A 23 -4.04 -17.40 1.48
N ASP A 24 -5.05 -18.21 1.17
CA ASP A 24 -6.24 -17.79 0.42
C ASP A 24 -7.05 -16.66 1.12
N LEU A 25 -6.58 -16.19 2.29
CA LEU A 25 -7.07 -14.98 2.95
C LEU A 25 -6.93 -13.72 2.08
N TYR A 26 -5.97 -13.70 1.15
CA TYR A 26 -5.79 -12.61 0.21
C TYR A 26 -5.63 -13.17 -1.21
N HIS A 27 -6.70 -13.05 -2.00
CA HIS A 27 -6.69 -13.44 -3.42
C HIS A 27 -6.26 -12.24 -4.26
N PHE A 28 -4.98 -12.20 -4.63
CA PHE A 28 -4.45 -11.17 -5.52
C PHE A 28 -4.58 -11.66 -6.97
N GLU A 29 -5.40 -10.99 -7.77
CA GLU A 29 -5.43 -11.28 -9.20
C GLU A 29 -4.22 -10.63 -9.90
N ASN A 30 -3.55 -11.42 -10.73
CA ASN A 30 -2.47 -10.92 -11.59
C ASN A 30 -3.04 -10.39 -12.91
N SER A 31 -3.86 -9.35 -12.83
CA SER A 31 -4.42 -8.68 -14.00
C SER A 31 -3.96 -7.21 -14.08
N ASN A 32 -3.94 -6.67 -15.29
CA ASN A 32 -3.42 -5.33 -15.55
C ASN A 32 -4.19 -4.28 -14.73
N GLY A 33 -3.45 -3.49 -13.94
CA GLY A 33 -4.01 -2.43 -13.11
C GLY A 33 -4.44 -2.87 -11.70
N GLN A 34 -4.28 -4.14 -11.31
CA GLN A 34 -4.51 -4.59 -9.93
C GLN A 34 -3.29 -4.50 -9.02
N ASN A 35 -2.11 -4.24 -9.59
CA ASN A 35 -0.86 -4.06 -8.87
C ASN A 35 -0.62 -2.61 -8.38
N ILE A 36 -1.58 -1.71 -8.59
CA ILE A 36 -1.49 -0.31 -8.22
C ILE A 36 -2.68 0.09 -7.33
N PRO A 37 -2.49 0.98 -6.35
CA PRO A 37 -3.52 1.33 -5.38
C PRO A 37 -4.61 2.27 -5.94
N PHE A 38 -4.75 2.36 -7.26
CA PHE A 38 -5.72 3.22 -7.94
C PHE A 38 -6.49 2.42 -8.99
N LYS A 39 -7.82 2.51 -8.95
CA LYS A 39 -8.68 1.93 -9.98
C LYS A 39 -8.50 2.68 -11.30
N THR A 40 -8.03 1.98 -12.34
CA THR A 40 -7.75 2.56 -13.67
C THR A 40 -8.83 2.31 -14.72
N THR A 41 -9.89 1.59 -14.37
CA THR A 41 -10.96 1.19 -15.31
C THR A 41 -11.75 2.38 -15.86
N ASN A 42 -11.87 3.48 -15.11
CA ASN A 42 -12.51 4.72 -15.55
C ASN A 42 -11.43 5.79 -15.79
N ARG A 43 -11.16 6.09 -17.07
CA ARG A 43 -10.11 7.04 -17.48
C ARG A 43 -10.35 8.46 -16.98
N VAL A 44 -11.59 8.94 -17.03
CA VAL A 44 -11.94 10.29 -16.55
C VAL A 44 -11.77 10.37 -15.04
N GLY A 45 -12.30 9.37 -14.32
CA GLY A 45 -12.12 9.27 -12.87
C GLY A 45 -10.66 9.17 -12.46
N LEU A 46 -9.83 8.44 -13.21
CA LEU A 46 -8.39 8.36 -13.00
C LEU A 46 -7.71 9.71 -13.24
N ALA A 47 -8.02 10.41 -14.32
CA ALA A 47 -7.46 11.72 -14.63
C ALA A 47 -7.76 12.74 -13.51
N VAL A 48 -9.02 12.79 -13.04
CA VAL A 48 -9.40 13.65 -11.90
C VAL A 48 -8.55 13.32 -10.67
N LYS A 49 -8.41 12.03 -10.32
CA LYS A 49 -7.59 11.61 -9.18
C LYS A 49 -6.12 12.01 -9.32
N MET A 50 -5.54 11.83 -10.51
CA MET A 50 -4.14 12.18 -10.76
C MET A 50 -3.93 13.70 -10.70
N THR A 51 -4.83 14.49 -11.30
CA THR A 51 -4.78 15.95 -11.23
C THR A 51 -4.89 16.44 -9.79
N LEU A 52 -5.78 15.88 -8.97
CA LEU A 52 -5.88 16.24 -7.57
C LEU A 52 -4.63 15.84 -6.78
N PHE A 53 -4.16 14.59 -6.94
CA PHE A 53 -2.99 14.09 -6.22
C PHE A 53 -1.74 14.92 -6.50
N LEU A 54 -1.44 15.15 -7.80
CA LEU A 54 -0.28 15.92 -8.22
C LEU A 54 -0.47 17.42 -7.96
N GLY A 55 -1.65 17.95 -8.27
CA GLY A 55 -1.96 19.38 -8.14
C GLY A 55 -1.95 19.85 -6.68
N LEU A 56 -2.48 19.06 -5.74
CA LEU A 56 -2.41 19.38 -4.32
C LEU A 56 -0.97 19.29 -3.79
N GLY A 57 -0.24 18.23 -4.17
CA GLY A 57 1.18 18.08 -3.80
C GLY A 57 2.04 19.22 -4.31
N PHE A 58 1.83 19.63 -5.57
CA PHE A 58 2.53 20.76 -6.18
C PHE A 58 2.09 22.10 -5.59
N GLY A 59 0.81 22.28 -5.28
CA GLY A 59 0.24 23.51 -4.73
C GLY A 59 0.56 23.76 -3.26
N ALA A 60 0.83 22.71 -2.48
CA ALA A 60 1.03 22.79 -1.04
C ALA A 60 2.13 23.81 -0.61
N PRO A 61 3.32 23.86 -1.23
CA PRO A 61 4.33 24.87 -0.91
C PRO A 61 3.85 26.31 -1.13
N PHE A 62 3.08 26.57 -2.19
CA PHE A 62 2.57 27.91 -2.50
C PHE A 62 1.53 28.38 -1.49
N LEU A 63 0.62 27.48 -1.09
CA LEU A 63 -0.33 27.76 -0.02
C LEU A 63 0.39 28.00 1.31
N GLY A 64 1.43 27.21 1.60
CA GLY A 64 2.29 27.41 2.77
C GLY A 64 2.99 28.77 2.76
N ALA A 65 3.56 29.18 1.63
CA ALA A 65 4.18 30.49 1.47
C ALA A 65 3.16 31.63 1.65
N ALA A 66 2.00 31.53 0.99
CA ALA A 66 0.91 32.51 1.14
C ALA A 66 0.48 32.66 2.60
N TRP A 67 0.34 31.55 3.32
CA TRP A 67 0.05 31.57 4.76
C TRP A 67 1.14 32.30 5.55
N GLN A 68 2.41 32.04 5.26
CA GLN A 68 3.52 32.71 5.95
C GLN A 68 3.54 34.22 5.67
N PHE A 69 3.30 34.64 4.43
CA PHE A 69 3.19 36.06 4.09
C PHE A 69 2.01 36.72 4.79
N HIS A 70 0.85 36.05 4.89
CA HIS A 70 -0.30 36.58 5.61
C HIS A 70 -0.04 36.78 7.11
N LYS A 71 0.77 35.93 7.74
CA LYS A 71 1.17 36.11 9.15
C LYS A 71 2.25 37.18 9.35
N ALA A 72 3.07 37.43 8.33
CA ALA A 72 4.21 38.34 8.42
C ALA A 72 3.83 39.81 8.19
N GLY A 73 2.71 40.06 7.52
CA GLY A 73 2.04 41.36 7.46
C GLY A 73 1.00 41.51 8.55
#